data_AF-A0A2G6Q5W2-F1
#
_entry.id   AF-A0A2G6Q5W2-F1
#
_cell.length_a   1.000
_cell.length_b   1.000
_cell.length_c   1.000
_cell.angle_alpha   90.00
_cell.angle_beta   90.00
_cell.angle_gamma   90.00
#
_symmetry.space_group_name_H-M   'P 1'
#
loop_
_entity.id
_entity.type
_entity.pdbx_description
1 polymer ?
#
loop_
_entity_poly.entity_id
_entity_poly.type
_entity_poly.pdbx_seq_one_letter_code
_entity_poly.pdbx_strand_id
1 'polypeptide(L)'
;MISLINFRKILNKTVVCILAVYTILFMSVYCFIAFGNPEVQKIDNQELIQYVNWQDIFIHNISSAFTFIFLGLLSFGVISTIFFLYDFYLISYAAYSAYVHSGSFLYSFAVLMTHGFVEIIGIALNFYLSTMSFRYLINKLYKRNIFYVEDFKSIIQIMFLMLIIFLIASLIEGFITPNLLKIIVE
;
A
#
# COMPACT_ATOMS: atom_id res chain seq x y z
N MET A 1 4.88 -33.00 -24.40
CA MET A 1 3.44 -33.14 -24.62
C MET A 1 2.73 -32.32 -23.54
N ILE A 2 2.26 -31.11 -23.88
CA ILE A 2 1.61 -30.21 -22.93
C ILE A 2 0.25 -30.82 -22.59
N SER A 3 0.11 -31.30 -21.36
CA SER A 3 -1.15 -31.79 -20.83
C SER A 3 -2.19 -30.67 -20.94
N LEU A 4 -3.21 -30.88 -21.77
CA LEU A 4 -4.41 -30.05 -21.82
C LEU A 4 -5.02 -30.05 -20.41
N ILE A 5 -4.74 -28.98 -19.69
CA ILE A 5 -5.31 -28.68 -18.40
C ILE A 5 -6.83 -28.82 -18.51
N ASN A 6 -7.39 -29.77 -17.78
CA ASN A 6 -8.83 -30.02 -17.78
C ASN A 6 -9.53 -28.84 -17.09
N PHE A 7 -9.94 -27.84 -17.88
CA PHE A 7 -10.51 -26.56 -17.43
C PHE A 7 -11.65 -26.73 -16.41
N ARG A 8 -12.42 -27.82 -16.53
CA ARG A 8 -13.50 -28.19 -15.60
C ARG A 8 -13.01 -28.53 -14.18
N LYS A 9 -11.79 -29.04 -14.03
CA LYS A 9 -11.16 -29.29 -12.72
C LYS A 9 -10.64 -28.00 -12.08
N ILE A 10 -10.27 -27.01 -12.89
CA ILE A 10 -9.78 -25.71 -12.43
C ILE A 10 -10.96 -24.82 -11.99
N LEU A 11 -12.01 -24.74 -12.79
CA LEU A 11 -13.25 -24.01 -12.44
C LEU A 11 -14.19 -24.87 -11.58
N ASN A 12 -13.66 -25.40 -10.47
CA ASN A 12 -14.53 -26.04 -9.50
C ASN A 12 -15.39 -24.97 -8.78
N LYS A 13 -16.47 -25.41 -8.11
CA LYS A 13 -17.41 -24.52 -7.41
C LYS A 13 -16.71 -23.60 -6.40
N THR A 14 -15.64 -24.07 -5.77
CA THR A 14 -14.83 -23.29 -4.83
C THR A 14 -14.07 -22.17 -5.53
N VAL A 15 -13.40 -22.47 -6.64
CA VAL A 15 -12.65 -21.48 -7.44
C VAL A 15 -13.61 -20.45 -8.04
N VAL A 16 -14.78 -20.86 -8.53
CA VAL A 16 -15.80 -19.93 -9.04
C VAL A 16 -16.33 -19.03 -7.94
N CYS A 17 -16.60 -19.56 -6.74
CA CYS A 17 -17.07 -18.77 -5.60
C CYS A 17 -16.01 -17.75 -5.15
N ILE A 18 -14.75 -18.19 -5.08
CA ILE A 18 -13.59 -17.33 -4.82
C ILE A 18 -13.55 -16.22 -5.89
N LEU A 19 -13.49 -16.55 -7.18
CA LEU A 19 -13.46 -15.55 -8.25
C LEU A 19 -14.64 -14.57 -8.20
N ALA A 20 -15.84 -15.02 -7.85
CA ALA A 20 -17.02 -14.17 -7.71
C ALA A 20 -16.88 -13.17 -6.55
N VAL A 21 -16.48 -13.62 -5.36
CA VAL A 21 -16.21 -12.75 -4.20
C VAL A 21 -15.14 -11.71 -4.55
N TYR A 22 -14.08 -12.15 -5.21
CA TYR A 22 -13.00 -11.29 -5.66
C TYR A 22 -13.44 -10.24 -6.65
N THR A 23 -14.29 -10.61 -7.61
CA THR A 23 -14.85 -9.68 -8.59
C THR A 23 -15.71 -8.62 -7.90
N ILE A 24 -16.53 -9.02 -6.93
CA ILE A 24 -17.37 -8.09 -6.16
C ILE A 24 -16.50 -7.12 -5.35
N LEU A 25 -15.49 -7.63 -4.64
CA LEU A 25 -14.57 -6.80 -3.87
C LEU A 25 -13.80 -5.83 -4.77
N PHE A 26 -13.29 -6.31 -5.91
CA PHE A 26 -12.64 -5.48 -6.92
C PHE A 26 -13.56 -4.36 -7.43
N MET A 27 -14.79 -4.69 -7.80
CA MET A 27 -15.77 -3.70 -8.28
C MET A 27 -16.13 -2.67 -7.19
N SER A 28 -16.22 -3.08 -5.93
CA SER A 28 -16.51 -2.15 -4.82
C SER A 28 -15.41 -1.11 -4.63
N VAL A 29 -14.15 -1.52 -4.67
CA VAL A 29 -13.00 -0.62 -4.56
C VAL A 29 -12.82 0.21 -5.83
N TYR A 30 -12.99 -0.38 -7.02
CA TYR A 30 -12.97 0.36 -8.28
C TYR A 30 -14.03 1.46 -8.31
N CYS A 31 -15.26 1.18 -7.86
CA CYS A 31 -16.29 2.21 -7.71
C CYS A 31 -15.86 3.29 -6.71
N PHE A 32 -15.27 2.92 -5.57
CA PHE A 32 -14.78 3.90 -4.60
C PHE A 32 -13.70 4.82 -5.19
N ILE A 33 -12.79 4.29 -6.01
CA ILE A 33 -11.72 5.06 -6.67
C ILE A 33 -12.26 5.89 -7.84
N ALA A 34 -13.08 5.30 -8.71
CA ALA A 34 -13.57 5.95 -9.93
C ALA A 34 -14.60 7.05 -9.66
N PHE A 35 -15.35 6.94 -8.56
CA PHE A 35 -16.34 7.92 -8.13
C PHE A 35 -15.91 8.73 -6.91
N GLY A 36 -14.83 8.34 -6.25
CA GLY A 36 -14.14 9.19 -5.30
C GLY A 36 -13.46 10.28 -6.10
N ASN A 37 -14.00 11.50 -6.09
CA ASN A 37 -13.19 12.65 -6.42
C ASN A 37 -12.19 12.80 -5.28
N PRO A 38 -10.86 12.59 -5.47
CA PRO A 38 -9.91 13.18 -4.56
C PRO A 38 -10.03 14.69 -4.77
N GLU A 39 -10.97 15.33 -4.07
CA GLU A 39 -11.02 16.77 -3.97
C GLU A 39 -9.73 17.18 -3.27
N VAL A 40 -8.71 17.48 -4.07
CA VAL A 40 -7.54 18.20 -3.58
C VAL A 40 -8.02 19.62 -3.39
N GLN A 41 -8.56 19.90 -2.20
CA GLN A 41 -8.81 21.27 -1.79
C GLN A 41 -7.48 22.03 -1.93
N LYS A 42 -7.52 23.17 -2.62
CA LYS A 42 -6.44 24.15 -2.57
C LYS A 42 -6.44 24.71 -1.14
N ILE A 43 -5.74 24.02 -0.27
CA ILE A 43 -5.42 24.47 1.07
C ILE A 43 -4.42 25.63 0.91
N ASP A 44 -4.64 26.73 1.62
CA ASP A 44 -3.78 27.92 1.56
C ASP A 44 -2.32 27.53 1.87
N ASN A 45 -1.36 28.20 1.23
CA ASN A 45 0.08 27.88 1.40
C ASN A 45 0.54 28.00 2.88
N GLN A 46 -0.18 28.77 3.70
CA GLN A 46 0.06 28.87 5.14
C GLN A 46 -0.52 27.68 5.94
N GLU A 47 -1.58 27.04 5.47
CA GLU A 47 -2.16 25.83 6.05
C GLU A 47 -1.41 24.56 5.62
N LEU A 48 -0.72 24.58 4.46
CA LEU A 48 0.23 23.54 4.02
C LEU A 48 1.45 23.39 4.96
N ILE A 49 1.72 24.37 5.83
CA ILE A 49 2.76 24.34 6.88
C ILE A 49 2.13 24.02 8.24
N GLN A 50 0.93 23.42 8.30
CA GLN A 50 0.57 22.67 9.49
C GLN A 50 1.53 21.49 9.59
N TYR A 51 2.45 21.58 10.56
CA TYR A 51 3.24 20.45 11.00
C TYR A 51 2.30 19.32 11.42
N VAL A 52 2.02 18.38 10.53
CA VAL A 52 1.37 17.14 10.89
C VAL A 52 2.30 16.46 11.89
N ASN A 53 1.76 16.18 13.07
CA ASN A 53 2.57 15.64 14.15
C ASN A 53 3.02 14.22 13.77
N TRP A 54 4.28 13.87 14.05
CA TRP A 54 4.81 12.57 13.62
C TRP A 54 4.01 11.39 14.20
N GLN A 55 3.38 11.57 15.37
CA GLN A 55 2.49 10.58 15.97
C GLN A 55 1.27 10.30 15.09
N ASP A 56 0.69 11.33 14.49
CA ASP A 56 -0.51 11.19 13.64
C ASP A 56 -0.15 10.45 12.35
N ILE A 57 1.00 10.79 11.75
CA ILE A 57 1.56 10.08 10.58
C ILE A 57 1.81 8.60 10.91
N PHE A 58 2.45 8.34 12.05
CA PHE A 58 2.76 6.99 12.50
C PHE A 58 1.50 6.15 12.74
N ILE A 59 0.52 6.72 13.44
CA ILE A 59 -0.76 6.06 13.73
C ILE A 59 -1.52 5.79 12.43
N HIS A 60 -1.55 6.76 11.51
CA HIS A 60 -2.16 6.60 10.19
C HIS A 60 -1.54 5.44 9.41
N ASN A 61 -0.20 5.42 9.28
CA ASN A 61 0.51 4.41 8.50
C ASN A 61 0.35 3.00 9.08
N ILE A 62 0.39 2.87 10.40
CA ILE A 62 0.12 1.61 11.08
C ILE A 62 -1.34 1.19 10.89
N SER A 63 -2.29 2.08 11.14
CA SER A 63 -3.71 1.78 11.01
C SER A 63 -4.06 1.29 9.60
N SER A 64 -3.56 2.00 8.59
CA SER A 64 -3.68 1.63 7.18
C SER A 64 -3.06 0.26 6.91
N ALA A 65 -1.82 0.03 7.36
CA ALA A 65 -1.12 -1.23 7.16
C ALA A 65 -1.86 -2.43 7.77
N PHE A 66 -2.28 -2.33 9.04
CA PHE A 66 -3.03 -3.41 9.68
C PHE A 66 -4.39 -3.66 9.01
N THR A 67 -5.07 -2.60 8.56
CA THR A 67 -6.31 -2.70 7.78
C THR A 67 -6.06 -3.45 6.47
N PHE A 68 -4.99 -3.14 5.76
CA PHE A 68 -4.64 -3.77 4.49
C PHE A 68 -4.19 -5.23 4.65
N ILE A 69 -3.43 -5.55 5.70
CA ILE A 69 -3.12 -6.93 6.05
C ILE A 69 -4.43 -7.70 6.27
N PHE A 70 -5.32 -7.17 7.10
CA PHE A 70 -6.57 -7.84 7.44
C PHE A 70 -7.47 -8.05 6.21
N LEU A 71 -7.74 -6.99 5.45
CA LEU A 71 -8.56 -7.06 4.24
C LEU A 71 -7.90 -7.89 3.14
N GLY A 72 -6.58 -7.82 3.00
CA GLY A 72 -5.81 -8.66 2.08
C GLY A 72 -5.93 -10.13 2.45
N LEU A 73 -5.80 -10.49 3.72
CA LEU A 73 -5.96 -11.87 4.16
C LEU A 73 -7.38 -12.40 3.86
N LEU A 74 -8.42 -11.61 4.13
CA LEU A 74 -9.81 -11.98 3.85
C LEU A 74 -10.12 -12.10 2.35
N SER A 75 -9.52 -11.24 1.53
CA SER A 75 -9.72 -11.19 0.08
C SER A 75 -8.67 -11.95 -0.71
N PHE A 76 -7.88 -12.79 -0.04
CA PHE A 76 -6.62 -13.36 -0.51
C PHE A 76 -5.86 -12.48 -1.53
N GLY A 77 -5.41 -11.34 -1.03
CA GLY A 77 -4.48 -10.42 -1.67
C GLY A 77 -5.11 -9.42 -2.63
N VAL A 78 -6.39 -9.55 -3.02
CA VAL A 78 -6.92 -8.65 -4.07
C VAL A 78 -7.23 -7.25 -3.57
N ILE A 79 -7.85 -7.10 -2.40
CA ILE A 79 -8.10 -5.76 -1.86
C ILE A 79 -6.77 -5.03 -1.65
N SER A 80 -5.80 -5.69 -1.01
CA SER A 80 -4.50 -5.10 -0.75
C SER A 80 -3.72 -4.79 -2.04
N THR A 81 -3.86 -5.58 -3.10
CA THR A 81 -3.25 -5.25 -4.41
C THR A 81 -3.84 -3.96 -4.99
N ILE A 82 -5.16 -3.76 -4.90
CA ILE A 82 -5.79 -2.55 -5.41
C ILE A 82 -5.33 -1.33 -4.61
N PHE A 83 -5.35 -1.41 -3.28
CA PHE A 83 -4.88 -0.31 -2.43
C PHE A 83 -3.39 -0.03 -2.61
N PHE A 84 -2.56 -1.05 -2.77
CA PHE A 84 -1.15 -0.87 -3.10
C PHE A 84 -0.96 -0.10 -4.41
N LEU A 85 -1.71 -0.45 -5.47
CA LEU A 85 -1.67 0.31 -6.73
C LEU A 85 -2.20 1.74 -6.58
N TYR A 86 -3.22 1.92 -5.73
CA TYR A 86 -3.77 3.23 -5.41
C TYR A 86 -2.77 4.11 -4.62
N ASP A 87 -2.03 3.54 -3.67
CA ASP A 87 -0.96 4.25 -2.95
C ASP A 87 0.12 4.72 -3.93
N PHE A 88 0.54 3.85 -4.85
CA PHE A 88 1.47 4.23 -5.92
C PHE A 88 0.94 5.37 -6.79
N TYR A 89 -0.35 5.33 -7.14
CA TYR A 89 -1.01 6.41 -7.88
C TYR A 89 -1.02 7.72 -7.08
N LEU A 90 -1.41 7.69 -5.80
CA LEU A 90 -1.46 8.87 -4.93
C LEU A 90 -0.08 9.51 -4.75
N ILE A 91 0.94 8.70 -4.47
CA ILE A 91 2.34 9.15 -4.36
C ILE A 91 2.79 9.84 -5.66
N SER A 92 2.51 9.21 -6.81
CA SER A 92 2.86 9.76 -8.13
C SER A 92 2.10 11.05 -8.43
N TYR A 93 0.82 11.12 -8.08
CA TYR A 93 -0.03 12.29 -8.26
C TYR A 93 0.40 13.44 -7.35
N ALA A 94 0.79 13.16 -6.10
CA ALA A 94 1.37 14.14 -5.20
C ALA A 94 2.68 14.72 -5.77
N ALA A 95 3.54 13.88 -6.35
CA ALA A 95 4.77 14.30 -7.04
C ALA A 95 4.46 15.31 -8.14
N TYR A 96 3.54 14.91 -9.01
CA TYR A 96 3.12 15.70 -10.16
C TYR A 96 2.51 17.03 -9.71
N SER A 97 1.62 17.01 -8.72
CA SER A 97 1.01 18.21 -8.16
C SER A 97 2.06 19.16 -7.60
N ALA A 98 3.01 18.66 -6.81
CA ALA A 98 4.10 19.46 -6.26
C ALA A 98 4.97 20.09 -7.37
N TYR A 99 5.22 19.36 -8.46
CA TYR A 99 5.96 19.87 -9.62
C TYR A 99 5.19 20.97 -10.36
N VAL A 100 3.91 20.75 -10.66
CA VAL A 100 3.07 21.73 -11.37
C VAL A 100 2.93 23.04 -10.60
N HIS A 101 2.85 22.99 -9.27
CA HIS A 101 2.69 24.18 -8.44
C HIS A 101 4.01 24.91 -8.13
N SER A 102 5.11 24.19 -7.97
CA SER A 102 6.41 24.79 -7.65
C SER A 102 7.25 25.15 -8.89
N GLY A 103 7.00 24.51 -10.04
CA GLY A 103 7.89 24.56 -11.20
C GLY A 103 9.27 23.91 -10.97
N SER A 104 9.52 23.35 -9.78
CA SER A 104 10.82 22.84 -9.35
C SER A 104 10.79 21.32 -9.19
N PHE A 105 11.61 20.64 -10.00
CA PHE A 105 11.82 19.19 -9.85
C PHE A 105 12.43 18.87 -8.49
N LEU A 106 13.37 19.70 -8.00
CA LEU A 106 14.02 19.48 -6.71
C LEU A 106 13.03 19.55 -5.55
N TYR A 107 12.09 20.50 -5.59
CA TYR A 107 11.03 20.63 -4.58
C TYR A 107 10.08 19.42 -4.62
N SER A 108 9.56 19.07 -5.79
CA SER A 108 8.69 17.90 -5.98
C SER A 108 9.35 16.60 -5.50
N PHE A 109 10.63 16.42 -5.83
CA PHE A 109 11.42 15.28 -5.39
C PHE A 109 11.63 15.27 -3.88
N ALA A 110 11.96 16.42 -3.27
CA ALA A 110 12.22 16.53 -1.83
C ALA A 110 10.97 16.32 -0.98
N VAL A 111 9.78 16.74 -1.44
CA VAL A 111 8.50 16.46 -0.76
C VAL A 111 8.29 14.95 -0.60
N LEU A 112 8.69 14.15 -1.60
CA LEU A 112 8.42 12.71 -1.63
C LEU A 112 9.55 11.86 -1.08
N MET A 113 10.77 12.13 -1.50
CA MET A 113 11.87 11.17 -1.35
C MET A 113 12.50 11.20 0.04
N THR A 114 12.25 12.23 0.84
CA THR A 114 12.76 12.32 2.21
C THR A 114 12.22 11.19 3.08
N HIS A 115 10.90 11.01 3.14
CA HIS A 115 10.24 9.99 3.94
C HIS A 115 9.74 8.82 3.09
N GLY A 116 9.30 9.07 1.85
CA GLY A 116 8.65 8.09 0.99
C GLY A 116 9.52 6.88 0.66
N PHE A 117 10.84 7.02 0.53
CA PHE A 117 11.71 5.85 0.30
C PHE A 117 11.64 4.84 1.45
N VAL A 118 11.61 5.33 2.70
CA VAL A 118 11.50 4.48 3.89
C VAL A 118 10.10 3.90 3.99
N GLU A 119 9.08 4.72 3.77
CA GLU A 119 7.69 4.30 3.82
C GLU A 119 7.34 3.21 2.80
N ILE A 120 7.86 3.31 1.56
CA ILE A 120 7.67 2.30 0.50
C ILE A 120 8.13 0.91 0.95
N ILE A 121 9.21 0.82 1.74
CA ILE A 121 9.65 -0.46 2.31
C ILE A 121 8.60 -1.00 3.27
N GLY A 122 8.02 -0.16 4.13
CA GLY A 122 6.95 -0.52 5.04
C GLY A 122 5.68 -0.97 4.31
N ILE A 123 5.28 -0.23 3.27
CA ILE A 123 4.15 -0.58 2.38
C ILE A 123 4.40 -1.93 1.70
N ALA A 124 5.61 -2.20 1.22
CA ALA A 124 5.95 -3.48 0.60
C ALA A 124 5.86 -4.65 1.58
N LEU A 125 6.29 -4.48 2.83
CA LEU A 125 6.14 -5.50 3.88
C LEU A 125 4.67 -5.75 4.23
N ASN A 126 3.88 -4.69 4.39
CA ASN A 126 2.43 -4.77 4.55
C ASN A 126 1.79 -5.57 3.40
N PHE A 127 2.08 -5.19 2.15
CA PHE A 127 1.57 -5.89 0.97
C PHE A 127 1.97 -7.37 0.96
N TYR A 128 3.22 -7.68 1.26
CA TYR A 128 3.70 -9.06 1.34
C TYR A 128 2.91 -9.89 2.37
N LEU A 129 2.71 -9.35 3.59
CA LEU A 129 1.91 -9.99 4.65
C LEU A 129 0.45 -10.20 4.21
N SER A 130 -0.13 -9.23 3.52
CA SER A 130 -1.52 -9.25 3.05
C SER A 130 -1.81 -10.37 2.03
N THR A 131 -0.79 -10.92 1.36
CA THR A 131 -0.93 -11.96 0.34
C THR A 131 -0.77 -13.40 0.88
N MET A 132 -0.56 -13.59 2.19
CA MET A 132 -0.31 -14.93 2.75
C MET A 132 -1.43 -15.93 2.48
N SER A 133 -2.69 -15.52 2.64
CA SER A 133 -3.81 -16.41 2.40
C SER A 133 -3.86 -16.86 0.94
N PHE A 134 -3.46 -16.00 -0.01
CA PHE A 134 -3.38 -16.35 -1.43
C PHE A 134 -2.30 -17.40 -1.68
N ARG A 135 -1.11 -17.20 -1.10
CA ARG A 135 0.00 -18.15 -1.19
C ARG A 135 -0.37 -19.51 -0.59
N TYR A 136 -1.05 -19.51 0.55
CA TYR A 136 -1.58 -20.71 1.17
C TYR A 136 -2.63 -21.42 0.30
N LEU A 137 -3.58 -20.68 -0.28
CA LEU A 137 -4.60 -21.20 -1.17
C LEU A 137 -3.99 -21.87 -2.41
N ILE A 138 -3.03 -21.21 -3.06
CA ILE A 138 -2.33 -21.78 -4.22
C ILE A 138 -1.62 -23.08 -3.84
N ASN A 139 -0.85 -23.08 -2.75
CA ASN A 139 -0.15 -24.30 -2.32
C ASN A 139 -1.12 -25.47 -2.08
N LYS A 140 -2.29 -25.18 -1.49
CA LYS A 140 -3.34 -26.17 -1.23
C LYS A 140 -3.99 -26.67 -2.52
N LEU A 141 -4.29 -25.80 -3.47
CA LEU A 141 -4.91 -26.16 -4.76
C LEU A 141 -4.01 -27.06 -5.59
N TYR A 142 -2.71 -26.76 -5.65
CA TYR A 142 -1.74 -27.51 -6.44
C TYR A 142 -1.09 -28.67 -5.67
N LYS A 143 -1.39 -28.82 -4.38
CA LYS A 143 -0.80 -29.83 -3.48
C LYS A 143 0.73 -29.83 -3.53
N ARG A 144 1.32 -28.64 -3.68
CA ARG A 144 2.76 -28.40 -3.83
C ARG A 144 3.10 -27.09 -3.14
N ASN A 145 4.29 -26.99 -2.57
CA ASN A 145 4.78 -25.75 -1.96
C ASN A 145 5.40 -24.87 -3.06
N ILE A 146 4.54 -24.23 -3.85
CA ILE A 146 4.94 -23.32 -4.94
C ILE A 146 5.42 -22.00 -4.34
N PHE A 147 4.68 -21.47 -3.38
CA PHE A 147 4.99 -20.23 -2.69
C PHE A 147 5.40 -20.49 -1.24
N TYR A 148 6.32 -19.69 -0.73
CA TYR A 148 6.64 -19.69 0.69
C TYR A 148 5.47 -19.09 1.50
N VAL A 149 5.16 -19.70 2.64
CA VAL A 149 4.18 -19.21 3.62
C VAL A 149 4.87 -19.22 4.98
N GLU A 150 4.85 -18.06 5.61
CA GLU A 150 5.62 -17.74 6.79
C GLU A 150 5.05 -18.47 8.00
N ASP A 151 5.94 -18.91 8.88
CA ASP A 151 5.56 -19.36 10.20
C ASP A 151 5.24 -18.16 11.10
N PHE A 152 4.49 -18.41 12.17
CA PHE A 152 4.02 -17.35 13.08
C PHE A 152 5.15 -16.45 13.61
N LYS A 153 6.33 -17.03 13.87
CA LYS A 153 7.51 -16.27 14.31
C LYS A 153 7.98 -15.28 13.24
N SER A 154 8.10 -15.71 11.98
CA SER A 154 8.50 -14.84 10.88
C SER A 154 7.46 -13.74 10.63
N ILE A 155 6.17 -14.04 10.76
CA ILE A 155 5.10 -13.03 10.68
C ILE A 155 5.33 -11.91 11.70
N ILE A 156 5.55 -12.27 12.97
CA ILE A 156 5.81 -11.29 14.04
C ILE A 156 7.07 -10.46 13.74
N GLN A 157 8.14 -11.11 13.26
CA GLN A 157 9.38 -10.41 12.92
C GLN A 157 9.18 -9.39 11.79
N ILE A 158 8.44 -9.75 10.75
CA ILE A 158 8.13 -8.85 9.63
C ILE A 158 7.25 -7.70 10.11
N MET A 159 6.22 -7.97 10.93
CA MET A 159 5.37 -6.93 11.51
C MET A 159 6.18 -5.97 12.37
N PHE A 160 7.09 -6.47 13.21
CA PHE A 160 7.95 -5.63 14.05
C PHE A 160 8.90 -4.77 13.22
N LEU A 161 9.50 -5.34 12.17
CA LEU A 161 10.34 -4.60 11.23
C LEU A 161 9.54 -3.49 10.54
N MET A 162 8.32 -3.80 10.09
CA MET A 162 7.40 -2.83 9.46
C MET A 162 7.06 -1.68 10.42
N LEU A 163 6.80 -1.96 11.70
CA LEU A 163 6.56 -0.93 12.72
C LEU A 163 7.76 0.01 12.89
N ILE A 164 8.97 -0.55 12.94
CA ILE A 164 10.20 0.25 13.04
C ILE A 164 10.36 1.14 11.80
N ILE A 165 10.12 0.60 10.61
CA ILE A 165 10.23 1.34 9.36
C ILE A 165 9.24 2.51 9.33
N PHE A 166 7.97 2.29 9.69
CA PHE A 166 6.99 3.38 9.74
C PHE A 166 7.33 4.42 10.81
N LEU A 167 7.91 4.01 11.94
CA LEU A 167 8.36 4.96 12.95
C LEU A 167 9.45 5.87 12.38
N ILE A 168 10.45 5.30 11.72
CA ILE A 168 11.53 6.07 11.09
C ILE A 168 10.97 6.99 10.02
N ALA A 169 10.09 6.50 9.13
CA ALA A 169 9.46 7.30 8.09
C ALA A 169 8.71 8.50 8.69
N SER A 170 7.90 8.26 9.73
CA SER A 170 7.09 9.31 10.39
C SER A 170 7.96 10.37 11.07
N LEU A 171 9.09 9.97 11.68
CA LEU A 171 10.04 10.91 12.26
C LEU A 171 10.72 11.76 11.19
N ILE A 172 11.10 11.16 10.05
CA ILE A 172 11.67 11.90 8.92
C ILE A 172 10.62 12.87 8.35
N GLU A 173 9.38 12.44 8.20
CA GLU A 173 8.29 13.26 7.67
C GLU A 173 7.93 14.41 8.62
N GLY A 174 7.83 14.16 9.93
CA GLY A 174 7.46 15.17 10.91
C GLY A 174 8.57 16.18 11.23
N PHE A 175 9.84 15.78 11.19
CA PHE A 175 10.96 16.64 11.62
C PHE A 175 11.92 17.07 10.51
N ILE A 176 12.22 16.19 9.54
CA ILE A 176 13.29 16.46 8.56
C ILE A 176 12.71 17.08 7.30
N THR A 177 11.62 16.51 6.77
CA THR A 177 10.99 16.94 5.53
C THR A 177 10.60 18.42 5.55
N PRO A 178 9.94 18.96 6.60
CA PRO A 178 9.53 20.37 6.62
C PRO A 178 10.73 21.31 6.65
N ASN A 179 11.79 20.94 7.38
CA ASN A 179 13.01 21.74 7.47
C ASN A 179 13.78 21.76 6.15
N LEU A 180 13.83 20.62 5.44
CA LEU A 180 14.44 20.56 4.11
C LEU A 180 13.65 21.40 3.09
N LEU A 181 12.32 21.33 3.13
CA LEU A 181 11.47 22.12 2.22
C LEU A 181 11.64 23.62 2.42
N LYS A 182 11.80 24.10 3.67
CA LYS A 182 12.11 25.52 3.93
C LYS A 182 13.39 25.97 3.23
N ILE A 183 14.46 25.17 3.31
CA ILE A 183 15.76 25.49 2.68
C ILE A 183 15.68 25.51 1.16
N ILE A 184 14.79 24.71 0.56
CA ILE A 184 14.65 24.61 -0.90
C ILE A 184 13.77 25.74 -1.47
N VAL A 185 12.85 26.29 -0.66
CA VAL A 185 11.90 27.33 -1.07
C VAL A 185 12.43 28.75 -0.81
N GLU A 186 13.27 28.93 0.21
CA GLU A 186 14.04 30.17 0.46
C GLU A 186 15.19 30.35 -0.54
#